data_AF-A0A7X8EYM2-F1
#
_entry.id   AF-A0A7X8EYM2-F1
#
_cell.length_a   1.000
_cell.length_b   1.000
_cell.length_c   1.000
_cell.angle_alpha   90.00
_cell.angle_beta   90.00
_cell.angle_gamma   90.00
#
_symmetry.space_group_name_H-M   'P 1'
#
loop_
_entity.id
_entity.type
_entity.pdbx_description
1 polymer ?
#
loop_
_entity_poly.entity_id
_entity_poly.type
_entity_poly.pdbx_seq_one_letter_code
_entity_poly.pdbx_strand_id
1 'polypeptide(L)'
;RLPFLVADGAQRAGIRVICIGLADNASPELAEHVDAFYYGAVARPGGWLRKLRRCGVRRAIMVGRVAKTRLFTPWRIITYLPDWRALRIWYVRLAGKDKRNDSVLNAIAEEFASAGIILENSIMYCKEHLADEGVMTRTQPSAQVWADIQFGWPMVLEIGRLDIGQAIAVREREIIAVEAIEGTAEMIERAGALCKKGGWTLLKAAKPNQDMRFDVPCVGPDTIESLKRHKAACLAVEKGRTLIIDKPDTLALADKLGIAVVGV
;
A
#
# COMPACT_ATOMS: atom_id res chain seq x y z
N ARG A 1 5.61 -3.75 -8.57
CA ARG A 1 5.67 -2.35 -9.07
C ARG A 1 6.04 -1.35 -7.99
N LEU A 2 5.34 -1.27 -6.85
CA LEU A 2 5.64 -0.26 -5.82
C LEU A 2 7.13 -0.13 -5.39
N PRO A 3 7.90 -1.21 -5.13
CA PRO A 3 9.33 -1.08 -4.82
C PRO A 3 10.17 -0.43 -5.93
N PHE A 4 9.80 -0.65 -7.19
CA PHE A 4 10.46 -0.06 -8.37
C PHE A 4 10.20 1.43 -8.43
N LEU A 5 8.94 1.87 -8.24
CA LEU A 5 8.59 3.30 -8.23
C LEU A 5 9.38 4.06 -7.15
N VAL A 6 9.54 3.47 -5.96
CA VAL A 6 10.32 4.07 -4.87
C VAL A 6 11.81 4.14 -5.21
N ALA A 7 12.37 3.10 -5.82
CA ALA A 7 13.77 3.07 -6.25
C ALA A 7 14.03 4.12 -7.34
N ASP A 8 13.21 4.15 -8.39
CA ASP A 8 13.30 5.11 -9.50
C ASP A 8 13.11 6.55 -9.03
N GLY A 9 12.18 6.77 -8.11
CA GLY A 9 11.96 8.07 -7.48
C GLY A 9 13.18 8.55 -6.67
N ALA A 10 13.79 7.65 -5.89
CA ALA A 10 14.96 7.98 -5.09
C ALA A 10 16.20 8.26 -5.97
N GLN A 11 16.40 7.49 -7.04
CA GLN A 11 17.47 7.73 -8.01
C GLN A 11 17.28 9.07 -8.74
N ARG A 12 16.06 9.39 -9.18
CA ARG A 12 15.76 10.71 -9.77
C ARG A 12 15.99 11.88 -8.80
N ALA A 13 15.84 11.65 -7.50
CA ALA A 13 16.18 12.61 -6.46
C ALA A 13 17.69 12.70 -6.16
N GLY A 14 18.54 11.97 -6.92
CA GLY A 14 20.00 11.97 -6.75
C GLY A 14 20.48 11.21 -5.51
N ILE A 15 19.65 10.32 -4.96
CA ILE A 15 19.97 9.55 -3.76
C ILE A 15 20.51 8.19 -4.15
N ARG A 16 21.66 7.82 -3.59
CA ARG A 16 22.21 6.47 -3.69
C ARG A 16 21.30 5.46 -3.00
N VAL A 17 20.78 4.50 -3.74
CA VAL A 17 19.82 3.48 -3.30
C VAL A 17 20.54 2.15 -3.04
N ILE A 18 20.45 1.67 -1.80
CA ILE A 18 20.90 0.33 -1.42
C ILE A 18 19.67 -0.50 -1.09
N CYS A 19 19.41 -1.54 -1.88
CA CYS A 19 18.27 -2.41 -1.69
C CYS A 19 18.66 -3.69 -0.95
N ILE A 20 17.82 -4.08 0.01
CA ILE A 20 17.84 -5.42 0.57
C ILE A 20 16.56 -6.14 0.14
N GLY A 21 16.70 -6.99 -0.87
CA GLY A 21 15.64 -7.88 -1.32
C GLY A 21 15.43 -8.99 -0.31
N LEU A 22 14.23 -9.08 0.25
CA LEU A 22 13.85 -10.21 1.09
C LEU A 22 13.64 -11.42 0.18
N ALA A 23 14.49 -12.45 0.33
CA ALA A 23 14.81 -13.47 -0.68
C ALA A 23 13.62 -14.07 -1.45
N ASP A 24 12.46 -14.23 -0.81
CA ASP A 24 11.28 -14.86 -1.42
C ASP A 24 10.26 -13.85 -2.01
N ASN A 25 10.44 -12.55 -1.78
CA ASN A 25 9.45 -11.51 -2.12
C ASN A 25 9.99 -10.41 -3.06
N ALA A 26 11.30 -10.36 -3.30
CA ALA A 26 11.92 -9.32 -4.11
C ALA A 26 12.17 -9.82 -5.54
N SER A 27 11.69 -9.06 -6.53
CA SER A 27 12.02 -9.33 -7.95
C SER A 27 13.53 -9.10 -8.17
N PRO A 28 14.24 -10.02 -8.84
CA PRO A 28 15.64 -9.83 -9.21
C PRO A 28 15.87 -8.59 -10.08
N GLU A 29 14.89 -8.21 -10.89
CA GLU A 29 14.92 -7.04 -11.79
C GLU A 29 15.13 -5.73 -11.01
N LEU A 30 14.75 -5.68 -9.73
CA LEU A 30 14.96 -4.50 -8.89
C LEU A 30 16.45 -4.15 -8.73
N ALA A 31 17.35 -5.11 -8.98
CA ALA A 31 18.79 -4.86 -8.99
C ALA A 31 19.24 -3.87 -10.06
N GLU A 32 18.49 -3.74 -11.17
CA GLU A 32 18.78 -2.81 -12.26
C GLU A 32 18.37 -1.36 -11.92
N HIS A 33 17.52 -1.18 -10.90
CA HIS A 33 16.95 0.09 -10.48
C HIS A 33 17.63 0.68 -9.23
N VAL A 34 18.74 0.09 -8.76
CA VAL A 34 19.42 0.49 -7.51
C VAL A 34 20.94 0.41 -7.65
N ASP A 35 21.67 1.17 -6.84
CA ASP A 35 23.14 1.21 -6.88
C ASP A 35 23.79 -0.06 -6.31
N ALA A 36 23.13 -0.71 -5.35
CA ALA A 36 23.55 -2.00 -4.85
C ALA A 36 22.36 -2.83 -4.37
N PHE A 37 22.37 -4.10 -4.73
CA PHE A 37 21.33 -5.05 -4.35
C PHE A 37 21.90 -6.19 -3.53
N TYR A 38 21.25 -6.50 -2.41
CA TYR A 38 21.61 -7.62 -1.56
C TYR A 38 20.40 -8.46 -1.20
N TYR A 39 20.56 -9.78 -1.17
CA TYR A 39 19.54 -10.64 -0.56
C TYR A 39 19.64 -10.66 0.97
N GLY A 40 18.48 -10.65 1.63
CA GLY A 40 18.33 -10.77 3.08
C GLY A 40 17.28 -11.81 3.44
N ALA A 41 17.58 -12.66 4.43
CA ALA A 41 16.60 -13.61 4.96
C ALA A 41 15.59 -12.88 5.85
N VAL A 42 14.29 -13.15 5.69
CA VAL A 42 13.15 -12.46 6.35
C VAL A 42 13.27 -12.40 7.89
N ALA A 43 13.84 -13.41 8.53
CA ALA A 43 14.01 -13.43 10.00
C ALA A 43 15.39 -12.96 10.48
N ARG A 44 16.20 -12.29 9.65
CA ARG A 44 17.55 -11.82 10.01
C ARG A 44 17.73 -10.30 9.88
N PRO A 45 16.96 -9.49 10.63
CA PRO A 45 17.02 -8.03 10.59
C PRO A 45 18.38 -7.45 10.99
N GLY A 46 19.12 -8.08 11.90
CA GLY A 46 20.50 -7.72 12.21
C GLY A 46 21.47 -7.93 11.04
N GLY A 47 21.23 -8.95 10.21
CA GLY A 47 21.93 -9.13 8.94
C GLY A 47 21.72 -7.96 7.99
N TRP A 48 20.47 -7.49 7.84
CA TRP A 48 20.12 -6.35 7.00
C TRP A 48 20.79 -5.08 7.51
N LEU A 49 20.64 -4.79 8.80
CA LEU A 49 21.21 -3.61 9.45
C LEU A 49 22.73 -3.54 9.30
N ARG A 50 23.42 -4.68 9.42
CA ARG A 50 24.88 -4.72 9.24
C ARG A 50 25.27 -4.36 7.81
N LYS A 51 24.55 -4.86 6.80
CA LYS A 51 24.78 -4.52 5.38
C LYS A 51 24.49 -3.05 5.10
N LEU A 52 23.35 -2.54 5.55
CA LEU A 52 22.94 -1.14 5.39
C LEU A 52 23.98 -0.19 6.00
N ARG A 53 24.42 -0.45 7.24
CA ARG A 53 25.44 0.40 7.90
C ARG A 53 26.80 0.35 7.21
N ARG A 54 27.22 -0.80 6.69
CA ARG A 54 28.47 -0.89 5.90
C ARG A 54 28.43 -0.02 4.65
N CYS A 55 27.23 0.20 4.10
CA CYS A 55 27.01 1.10 2.97
C CYS A 55 26.76 2.56 3.37
N GLY A 56 26.86 2.89 4.67
CA GLY A 56 26.63 4.25 5.18
C GLY A 56 25.17 4.67 5.26
N VAL A 57 24.22 3.74 5.14
CA VAL A 57 22.78 4.06 5.15
C VAL A 57 22.35 4.50 6.55
N ARG A 58 21.63 5.64 6.60
CA ARG A 58 21.04 6.22 7.82
C ARG A 58 19.51 6.31 7.78
N ARG A 59 18.93 6.19 6.59
CA ARG A 59 17.49 6.30 6.31
C ARG A 59 17.09 5.13 5.42
N ALA A 60 15.97 4.50 5.71
CA ALA A 60 15.48 3.36 4.94
C ALA A 60 13.97 3.45 4.75
N ILE A 61 13.49 2.85 3.67
CA ILE A 61 12.08 2.71 3.35
C ILE A 61 11.75 1.22 3.31
N MET A 62 10.63 0.82 3.90
CA MET A 62 10.11 -0.53 3.79
C MET A 62 8.93 -0.54 2.82
N VAL A 63 9.07 -1.28 1.72
CA VAL A 63 8.10 -1.26 0.64
C VAL A 63 7.92 -2.66 0.04
N GLY A 64 6.66 -3.01 -0.27
CA GLY A 64 6.28 -4.29 -0.85
C GLY A 64 5.50 -5.18 0.13
N ARG A 65 4.86 -6.22 -0.42
CA ARG A 65 4.12 -7.21 0.37
C ARG A 65 5.09 -8.25 0.94
N VAL A 66 4.94 -8.56 2.22
CA VAL A 66 5.61 -9.70 2.87
C VAL A 66 4.54 -10.70 3.28
N ALA A 67 4.52 -11.87 2.65
CA ALA A 67 3.52 -12.89 2.95
C ALA A 67 3.68 -13.41 4.39
N LYS A 68 2.65 -13.23 5.22
CA LYS A 68 2.63 -13.63 6.64
C LYS A 68 2.55 -15.14 6.85
N THR A 69 2.13 -15.90 5.85
CA THR A 69 1.87 -17.35 5.91
C THR A 69 3.08 -18.16 6.38
N ARG A 70 4.29 -17.57 6.30
CA ARG A 70 5.56 -18.19 6.68
C ARG A 70 6.09 -17.82 8.06
N LEU A 71 5.58 -16.77 8.69
CA LEU A 71 5.98 -16.35 10.05
C LEU A 71 5.38 -17.24 11.16
N PHE A 72 4.29 -17.94 10.83
CA PHE A 72 3.54 -18.83 11.72
C PHE A 72 3.74 -20.32 11.43
N THR A 73 4.71 -20.68 10.59
CA THR A 73 5.00 -22.09 10.28
C THR A 73 5.61 -22.82 11.49
N PRO A 74 5.23 -24.07 11.77
CA PRO A 74 5.93 -24.90 12.75
C PRO A 74 7.45 -24.93 12.48
N TRP A 75 8.27 -25.03 13.53
CA TRP A 75 9.75 -25.07 13.41
C TRP A 75 10.42 -23.81 12.83
N ARG A 76 9.77 -22.64 12.89
CA ARG A 76 10.30 -21.36 12.35
C ARG A 76 11.72 -21.00 12.82
N ILE A 77 12.08 -21.35 14.05
CA ILE A 77 13.40 -21.01 14.62
C ILE A 77 14.50 -21.81 13.89
N ILE A 78 14.21 -23.06 13.54
CA ILE A 78 15.12 -23.94 12.80
C ILE A 78 15.11 -23.61 11.30
N THR A 79 13.95 -23.20 10.76
CA THR A 79 13.81 -22.91 9.32
C THR A 79 14.44 -21.58 8.92
N TYR A 80 14.25 -20.54 9.74
CA TYR A 80 14.70 -19.19 9.38
C TYR A 80 16.00 -18.76 10.08
N LEU A 81 16.45 -19.50 11.11
CA LEU A 81 17.58 -19.16 11.98
C LEU A 81 17.58 -17.66 12.32
N PRO A 82 16.63 -17.19 13.15
CA PRO A 82 16.49 -15.79 13.48
C PRO A 82 17.74 -15.29 14.19
N ASP A 83 18.19 -14.08 13.83
CA ASP A 83 19.31 -13.48 14.53
C ASP A 83 18.92 -12.88 15.89
N TRP A 84 19.91 -12.47 16.69
CA TRP A 84 19.66 -11.88 18.01
C TRP A 84 18.72 -10.68 17.96
N ARG A 85 18.72 -9.90 16.88
CA ARG A 85 17.82 -8.75 16.74
C ARG A 85 16.39 -9.19 16.45
N ALA A 86 16.18 -10.25 15.67
CA ALA A 86 14.86 -10.86 15.53
C ALA A 86 14.33 -11.37 16.89
N LEU A 87 15.18 -11.99 17.70
CA LEU A 87 14.81 -12.42 19.05
C LEU A 87 14.46 -11.20 19.94
N ARG A 88 15.28 -10.14 19.92
CA ARG A 88 14.99 -8.90 20.65
C ARG A 88 13.69 -8.25 20.20
N ILE A 89 13.40 -8.19 18.91
CA ILE A 89 12.12 -7.70 18.38
C ILE A 89 10.98 -8.56 18.94
N TRP A 90 11.08 -9.88 18.85
CA TRP A 90 10.01 -10.80 19.22
C TRP A 90 9.75 -10.89 20.73
N TYR A 91 10.80 -10.93 21.54
CA TYR A 91 10.72 -11.21 22.97
C TYR A 91 10.84 -9.97 23.86
N VAL A 92 11.32 -8.83 23.32
CA VAL A 92 11.44 -7.58 24.09
C VAL A 92 10.50 -6.51 23.53
N ARG A 93 10.62 -6.18 22.24
CA ARG A 93 9.81 -5.10 21.64
C ARG A 93 8.33 -5.44 21.50
N LEU A 94 8.04 -6.72 21.27
CA LEU A 94 6.69 -7.29 21.14
C LEU A 94 6.20 -7.96 22.43
N ALA A 95 6.95 -7.88 23.53
CA ALA A 95 6.52 -8.42 24.81
C ALA A 95 5.22 -7.75 25.28
N GLY A 96 4.18 -8.53 25.55
CA GLY A 96 2.88 -8.02 26.02
C GLY A 96 2.09 -7.20 24.99
N LYS A 97 2.54 -7.11 23.74
CA LYS A 97 1.81 -6.43 22.66
C LYS A 97 1.05 -7.45 21.80
N ASP A 98 -0.07 -7.02 21.23
CA ASP A 98 -0.76 -7.76 20.17
C ASP A 98 0.18 -8.00 18.99
N LYS A 99 0.22 -9.24 18.49
CA LYS A 99 1.05 -9.64 17.34
C LYS A 99 0.44 -9.25 15.99
N ARG A 100 -0.34 -8.17 15.98
CA ARG A 100 -0.91 -7.57 14.76
C ARG A 100 0.21 -6.97 13.90
N ASN A 101 -0.09 -6.74 12.62
CA ASN A 101 0.90 -6.32 11.62
C ASN A 101 1.65 -5.06 12.07
N ASP A 102 0.90 -4.08 12.55
CA ASP A 102 1.42 -2.75 12.85
C ASP A 102 2.33 -2.78 14.07
N SER A 103 2.03 -3.62 15.07
CA SER A 103 2.90 -3.84 16.22
C SER A 103 4.26 -4.40 15.79
N VAL A 104 4.26 -5.37 14.87
CA VAL A 104 5.50 -6.00 14.35
C VAL A 104 6.32 -5.00 13.55
N LEU A 105 5.67 -4.25 12.66
CA LEU A 105 6.33 -3.25 11.81
C LEU A 105 6.88 -2.08 12.65
N ASN A 106 6.14 -1.62 13.66
CA ASN A 106 6.63 -0.65 14.63
C ASN A 106 7.81 -1.18 15.44
N ALA A 107 7.76 -2.43 15.91
CA ALA A 107 8.88 -3.03 16.63
C ALA A 107 10.16 -3.12 15.76
N ILE A 108 10.01 -3.42 14.46
CA ILE A 108 11.11 -3.36 13.49
C ILE A 108 11.63 -1.92 13.35
N ALA A 109 10.73 -0.94 13.22
CA ALA A 109 11.09 0.48 13.12
C ALA A 109 11.91 0.97 14.32
N GLU A 110 11.46 0.65 15.54
CA GLU A 110 12.16 1.03 16.75
C GLU A 110 13.51 0.31 16.89
N GLU A 111 13.60 -0.95 16.44
CA GLU A 111 14.86 -1.70 16.44
C GLU A 111 15.87 -1.10 15.47
N PHE A 112 15.41 -0.69 14.29
CA PHE A 112 16.21 0.00 13.27
C PHE A 112 16.68 1.36 13.77
N ALA A 113 15.78 2.13 14.39
CA ALA A 113 16.11 3.42 14.99
C ALA A 113 17.18 3.27 16.07
N SER A 114 17.08 2.25 16.95
CA SER A 114 18.12 1.94 17.94
C SER A 114 19.46 1.52 17.33
N ALA A 115 19.48 1.20 16.03
CA ALA A 115 20.68 0.89 15.26
C ALA A 115 21.25 2.09 14.48
N GLY A 116 20.60 3.26 14.55
CA GLY A 116 20.95 4.47 13.80
C GLY A 116 20.36 4.53 12.38
N ILE A 117 19.34 3.72 12.07
CA ILE A 117 18.65 3.75 10.77
C ILE A 117 17.19 4.13 11.00
N ILE A 118 16.77 5.26 10.44
CA ILE A 118 15.40 5.78 10.57
C ILE A 118 14.55 5.22 9.42
N LEU A 119 13.39 4.63 9.76
CA LEU A 119 12.41 4.24 8.76
C LEU A 119 11.56 5.45 8.36
N GLU A 120 11.66 5.81 7.08
CA GLU A 120 11.01 6.95 6.46
C GLU A 120 9.67 6.58 5.83
N ASN A 121 8.90 7.60 5.46
CA ASN A 121 7.65 7.43 4.74
C ASN A 121 7.89 6.77 3.36
N SER A 122 7.14 5.72 3.05
CA SER A 122 7.31 4.94 1.81
C SER A 122 6.92 5.69 0.54
N ILE A 123 6.16 6.77 0.66
CA ILE A 123 5.81 7.65 -0.48
C ILE A 123 6.71 8.87 -0.61
N MET A 124 7.78 9.00 0.19
CA MET A 124 8.64 10.19 0.17
C MET A 124 9.19 10.50 -1.23
N TYR A 125 9.51 9.47 -2.01
CA TYR A 125 10.08 9.59 -3.36
C TYR A 125 9.10 9.27 -4.48
N CYS A 126 7.80 9.12 -4.19
CA CYS A 126 6.77 8.81 -5.18
C CYS A 126 5.59 9.79 -5.10
N LYS A 127 5.84 11.04 -4.73
CA LYS A 127 4.79 12.04 -4.52
C LYS A 127 4.02 12.34 -5.81
N GLU A 128 4.69 12.29 -6.95
CA GLU A 128 4.10 12.44 -8.28
C GLU A 128 3.06 11.35 -8.60
N HIS A 129 3.16 10.19 -7.94
CA HIS A 129 2.22 9.09 -8.09
C HIS A 129 1.03 9.17 -7.13
N LEU A 130 1.01 10.13 -6.20
CA LEU A 130 -0.14 10.34 -5.32
C LEU A 130 -1.32 10.90 -6.11
N ALA A 131 -2.54 10.61 -5.66
CA ALA A 131 -3.75 11.20 -6.20
C ALA A 131 -3.72 12.73 -6.06
N ASP A 132 -3.99 13.44 -7.16
CA ASP A 132 -4.16 14.89 -7.18
C ASP A 132 -5.59 15.26 -6.82
N GLU A 133 -5.82 16.49 -6.36
CA GLU A 133 -7.15 17.01 -6.12
C GLU A 133 -7.97 17.17 -7.41
N GLY A 134 -9.24 16.79 -7.37
CA GLY A 134 -10.17 16.94 -8.48
C GLY A 134 -10.14 15.77 -9.48
N VAL A 135 -10.70 16.00 -10.66
CA VAL A 135 -10.80 14.96 -11.70
C VAL A 135 -9.45 14.80 -12.39
N MET A 136 -8.87 13.60 -12.30
CA MET A 136 -7.57 13.26 -12.90
C MET A 136 -7.68 12.65 -14.31
N THR A 137 -8.90 12.30 -14.74
CA THR A 137 -9.21 11.73 -16.06
C THR A 137 -9.87 12.74 -16.98
N ARG A 138 -9.81 12.49 -18.30
CA ARG A 138 -10.65 13.21 -19.28
C ARG A 138 -12.13 12.85 -19.12
N THR A 139 -12.41 11.62 -18.71
CA THR A 139 -13.74 11.12 -18.38
C THR A 139 -14.27 11.87 -17.16
N GLN A 140 -15.37 12.59 -17.33
CA GLN A 140 -15.98 13.40 -16.27
C GLN A 140 -17.03 12.60 -15.48
N PRO A 141 -17.05 12.70 -14.14
CA PRO A 141 -18.13 12.15 -13.34
C PRO A 141 -19.47 12.85 -13.66
N SER A 142 -20.56 12.08 -13.70
CA SER A 142 -21.91 12.66 -13.81
C SER A 142 -22.35 13.32 -12.51
N ALA A 143 -23.43 14.11 -12.56
CA ALA A 143 -24.01 14.72 -11.35
C ALA A 143 -24.40 13.67 -10.30
N GLN A 144 -24.88 12.49 -10.72
CA GLN A 144 -25.20 11.39 -9.82
C GLN A 144 -23.95 10.82 -9.14
N VAL A 145 -22.86 10.65 -9.89
CA VAL A 145 -21.58 10.19 -9.33
C VAL A 145 -21.05 11.19 -8.32
N TRP A 146 -21.11 12.50 -8.61
CA TRP A 146 -20.72 13.52 -7.64
C TRP A 146 -21.57 13.47 -6.36
N ALA A 147 -22.87 13.26 -6.48
CA ALA A 147 -23.76 13.09 -5.32
C ALA A 147 -23.39 11.85 -4.50
N ASP A 148 -23.00 10.74 -5.15
CA ASP A 148 -22.56 9.51 -4.49
C ASP A 148 -21.22 9.70 -3.77
N ILE A 149 -20.26 10.43 -4.37
CA ILE A 149 -19.00 10.81 -3.74
C ILE A 149 -19.28 11.66 -2.49
N GLN A 150 -20.05 12.73 -2.62
CA GLN A 150 -20.37 13.64 -1.51
C GLN A 150 -21.08 12.91 -0.35
N PHE A 151 -21.97 11.98 -0.68
CA PHE A 151 -22.67 11.16 0.31
C PHE A 151 -21.76 10.16 1.01
N GLY A 152 -20.97 9.38 0.26
CA GLY A 152 -20.20 8.28 0.81
C GLY A 152 -18.85 8.68 1.40
N TRP A 153 -18.30 9.84 1.04
CA TRP A 153 -16.98 10.29 1.52
C TRP A 153 -16.87 10.35 3.06
N PRO A 154 -17.78 11.01 3.80
CA PRO A 154 -17.71 10.98 5.27
C PRO A 154 -17.83 9.55 5.84
N MET A 155 -18.54 8.65 5.16
CA MET A 155 -18.76 7.28 5.62
C MET A 155 -17.52 6.39 5.43
N VAL A 156 -16.80 6.51 4.31
CA VAL A 156 -15.56 5.75 4.10
C VAL A 156 -14.47 6.16 5.09
N LEU A 157 -14.42 7.44 5.45
CA LEU A 157 -13.51 7.94 6.49
C LEU A 157 -13.87 7.36 7.87
N GLU A 158 -15.15 7.27 8.20
CA GLU A 158 -15.62 6.71 9.46
C GLU A 158 -15.38 5.19 9.56
N ILE A 159 -15.61 4.45 8.47
CA ILE A 159 -15.28 3.02 8.37
C ILE A 159 -13.77 2.80 8.57
N GLY A 160 -12.94 3.68 7.99
CA GLY A 160 -11.50 3.70 8.21
C GLY A 160 -11.11 4.02 9.65
N ARG A 161 -11.84 4.92 10.32
CA ARG A 161 -11.65 5.28 11.74
C ARG A 161 -11.98 4.11 12.66
N LEU A 162 -12.99 3.32 12.32
CA LEU A 162 -13.39 2.10 13.04
C LEU A 162 -12.49 0.89 12.74
N ASP A 163 -11.48 1.05 11.88
CA ASP A 163 -10.55 -0.01 11.45
C ASP A 163 -11.25 -1.21 10.76
N ILE A 164 -12.45 -1.02 10.20
CA ILE A 164 -13.21 -2.08 9.52
C ILE A 164 -12.61 -2.32 8.13
N GLY A 165 -12.39 -1.25 7.37
CA GLY A 165 -11.91 -1.30 5.99
C GLY A 165 -11.50 0.09 5.51
N GLN A 166 -11.23 0.23 4.21
CA GLN A 166 -10.76 1.48 3.63
C GLN A 166 -11.49 1.85 2.32
N ALA A 167 -12.51 1.09 1.93
CA ALA A 167 -13.28 1.35 0.72
C ALA A 167 -14.77 1.02 0.89
N ILE A 168 -15.60 1.72 0.12
CA ILE A 168 -17.03 1.44 -0.03
C ILE A 168 -17.47 1.60 -1.49
N ALA A 169 -18.49 0.85 -1.89
CA ALA A 169 -19.18 1.02 -3.17
C ALA A 169 -20.53 1.71 -2.94
N VAL A 170 -20.79 2.80 -3.67
CA VAL A 170 -21.99 3.63 -3.51
C VAL A 170 -22.70 3.78 -4.85
N ARG A 171 -24.03 3.79 -4.83
CA ARG A 171 -24.84 4.20 -5.97
C ARG A 171 -26.14 4.84 -5.51
N GLU A 172 -26.55 5.93 -6.15
CA GLU A 172 -27.84 6.56 -5.87
C GLU A 172 -27.98 6.94 -4.37
N ARG A 173 -26.84 7.29 -3.74
CA ARG A 173 -26.68 7.55 -2.29
C ARG A 173 -27.08 6.36 -1.41
N GLU A 174 -26.84 5.14 -1.88
CA GLU A 174 -26.95 3.90 -1.12
C GLU A 174 -25.62 3.15 -1.12
N ILE A 175 -25.23 2.58 0.03
CA ILE A 175 -24.03 1.77 0.17
C ILE A 175 -24.35 0.35 -0.31
N ILE A 176 -23.71 -0.05 -1.41
CA ILE A 176 -23.85 -1.40 -1.97
C ILE A 176 -22.95 -2.38 -1.22
N ALA A 177 -21.73 -1.96 -0.90
CA ALA A 177 -20.74 -2.80 -0.24
C ALA A 177 -19.76 -1.95 0.58
N VAL A 178 -19.28 -2.53 1.68
CA VAL A 178 -18.20 -2.02 2.52
C VAL A 178 -17.09 -3.05 2.53
N GLU A 179 -15.84 -2.60 2.30
CA GLU A 179 -14.65 -3.44 2.44
C GLU A 179 -14.48 -3.85 3.91
N ALA A 180 -14.16 -5.12 4.14
CA ALA A 180 -13.67 -5.60 5.42
C ALA A 180 -12.47 -6.53 5.22
N ILE A 181 -12.49 -7.71 5.84
CA ILE A 181 -11.36 -8.66 5.84
C ILE A 181 -11.06 -9.26 4.46
N GLU A 182 -12.02 -9.25 3.54
CA GLU A 182 -11.88 -9.77 2.18
C GLU A 182 -10.99 -8.88 1.29
N GLY A 183 -10.87 -7.58 1.64
CA GLY A 183 -10.11 -6.60 0.90
C GLY A 183 -10.84 -6.04 -0.34
N THR A 184 -10.30 -4.94 -0.87
CA THR A 184 -10.96 -4.16 -1.93
C THR A 184 -11.27 -4.96 -3.21
N ALA A 185 -10.42 -5.93 -3.60
CA ALA A 185 -10.61 -6.68 -4.84
C ALA A 185 -11.90 -7.53 -4.80
N GLU A 186 -12.06 -8.36 -3.76
CA GLU A 186 -13.25 -9.18 -3.56
C GLU A 186 -14.50 -8.31 -3.31
N MET A 187 -14.33 -7.16 -2.64
CA MET A 187 -15.41 -6.19 -2.43
C MET A 187 -15.93 -5.61 -3.77
N ILE A 188 -15.05 -5.31 -4.74
CA ILE A 188 -15.45 -4.83 -6.08
C ILE A 188 -16.29 -5.89 -6.80
N GLU A 189 -15.88 -7.16 -6.74
CA GLU A 189 -16.62 -8.27 -7.33
C GLU A 189 -18.03 -8.39 -6.73
N ARG A 190 -18.11 -8.33 -5.39
CA ARG A 190 -19.37 -8.36 -4.65
C ARG A 190 -20.27 -7.17 -4.98
N ALA A 191 -19.71 -5.96 -5.08
CA ALA A 191 -20.46 -4.77 -5.49
C ALA A 191 -21.04 -4.91 -6.91
N GLY A 192 -20.27 -5.47 -7.84
CA GLY A 192 -20.74 -5.75 -9.21
C GLY A 192 -21.86 -6.79 -9.26
N ALA A 193 -21.78 -7.83 -8.43
CA ALA A 193 -22.80 -8.86 -8.34
C ALA A 193 -24.13 -8.33 -7.76
N LEU A 194 -24.05 -7.46 -6.74
CA LEU A 194 -25.21 -6.83 -6.10
C LEU A 194 -25.83 -5.72 -6.98
N CYS A 195 -25.00 -4.96 -7.70
CA CYS A 195 -25.44 -3.85 -8.54
C CYS A 195 -25.41 -4.16 -10.05
N LYS A 196 -26.28 -5.07 -10.51
CA LYS A 196 -26.31 -5.55 -11.91
C LYS A 196 -26.47 -4.42 -12.96
N LYS A 197 -27.15 -3.32 -12.59
CA LYS A 197 -27.37 -2.12 -13.41
C LYS A 197 -26.08 -1.30 -13.61
N GLY A 198 -25.01 -1.50 -12.82
CA GLY A 198 -23.70 -0.84 -13.00
C GLY A 198 -23.70 0.65 -12.61
N GLY A 199 -22.77 1.47 -13.08
CA GLY A 199 -22.72 2.91 -12.77
C GLY A 199 -22.51 3.28 -11.30
N TRP A 200 -22.00 2.36 -10.48
CA TRP A 200 -21.68 2.62 -9.08
C TRP A 200 -20.27 3.21 -8.92
N THR A 201 -20.01 3.84 -7.78
CA THR A 201 -18.78 4.56 -7.47
C THR A 201 -18.01 3.85 -6.37
N LEU A 202 -16.73 3.57 -6.60
CA LEU A 202 -15.81 3.10 -5.55
C LEU A 202 -15.21 4.32 -4.85
N LEU A 203 -15.38 4.43 -3.54
CA LEU A 203 -14.68 5.40 -2.70
C LEU A 203 -13.62 4.65 -1.90
N LYS A 204 -12.37 5.13 -1.90
CA LYS A 204 -11.27 4.56 -1.13
C LYS A 204 -10.48 5.66 -0.42
N ALA A 205 -10.39 5.58 0.90
CA ALA A 205 -9.68 6.57 1.72
C ALA A 205 -8.67 5.89 2.63
N ALA A 206 -7.58 6.57 2.95
CA ALA A 206 -6.60 6.07 3.89
C ALA A 206 -7.17 6.13 5.30
N LYS A 207 -6.96 5.08 6.11
CA LYS A 207 -7.39 5.10 7.52
C LYS A 207 -6.73 6.29 8.23
N PRO A 208 -7.40 6.99 9.17
CA PRO A 208 -6.83 8.17 9.82
C PRO A 208 -5.47 7.92 10.49
N ASN A 209 -5.32 6.75 11.11
CA ASN A 209 -4.09 6.34 11.80
C ASN A 209 -3.19 5.43 10.94
N GLN A 210 -3.36 5.47 9.61
CA GLN A 210 -2.59 4.64 8.70
C GLN A 210 -1.11 5.04 8.70
N ASP A 211 -0.25 4.10 9.07
CA ASP A 211 1.18 4.33 9.09
C ASP A 211 1.76 4.27 7.67
N MET A 212 1.94 5.45 7.07
CA MET A 212 2.43 5.62 5.70
C MET A 212 3.86 5.11 5.49
N ARG A 213 4.59 4.73 6.55
CA ARG A 213 5.89 4.02 6.44
C ARG A 213 5.73 2.57 5.99
N PHE A 214 4.53 2.00 6.11
CA PHE A 214 4.32 0.57 5.89
C PHE A 214 3.09 0.23 5.08
N ASP A 215 2.02 1.00 5.25
CA ASP A 215 0.72 0.69 4.67
C ASP A 215 0.21 1.89 3.89
N VAL A 216 0.59 1.97 2.62
CA VAL A 216 0.16 3.04 1.72
C VAL A 216 -1.02 2.50 0.89
N PRO A 217 -2.21 3.12 0.96
CA PRO A 217 -3.32 2.74 0.10
C PRO A 217 -2.93 2.89 -1.37
N CYS A 218 -3.08 1.81 -2.12
CA CYS A 218 -2.72 1.77 -3.54
C CYS A 218 -3.93 1.44 -4.40
N VAL A 219 -3.98 2.06 -5.58
CA VAL A 219 -4.83 1.69 -6.72
C VAL A 219 -3.95 1.61 -7.96
N GLY A 220 -4.37 0.87 -8.98
CA GLY A 220 -3.58 0.69 -10.20
C GLY A 220 -4.40 0.13 -11.36
N PRO A 221 -3.74 -0.33 -12.43
CA PRO A 221 -4.40 -0.83 -13.62
C PRO A 221 -5.41 -1.94 -13.30
N ASP A 222 -5.02 -2.92 -12.48
CA ASP A 222 -5.89 -4.02 -12.04
C ASP A 222 -7.18 -3.53 -11.37
N THR A 223 -7.10 -2.45 -10.60
CA THR A 223 -8.28 -1.83 -9.96
C THR A 223 -9.21 -1.25 -11.02
N ILE A 224 -8.68 -0.51 -11.98
CA ILE A 224 -9.46 0.10 -13.07
C ILE A 224 -10.11 -0.98 -13.96
N GLU A 225 -9.38 -2.04 -14.30
CA GLU A 225 -9.91 -3.17 -15.06
C GLU A 225 -11.01 -3.90 -14.30
N SER A 226 -10.82 -4.13 -13.00
CA SER A 226 -11.83 -4.75 -12.14
C SER A 226 -13.09 -3.88 -12.05
N LEU A 227 -12.94 -2.57 -11.86
CA LEU A 227 -14.04 -1.62 -11.85
C LEU A 227 -14.82 -1.66 -13.17
N LYS A 228 -14.14 -1.66 -14.31
CA LYS A 228 -14.78 -1.78 -15.61
C LYS A 228 -15.53 -3.09 -15.78
N ARG A 229 -14.91 -4.21 -15.40
CA ARG A 229 -15.52 -5.56 -15.45
C ARG A 229 -16.81 -5.62 -14.64
N HIS A 230 -16.84 -4.95 -13.50
CA HIS A 230 -17.98 -4.89 -12.58
C HIS A 230 -18.89 -3.68 -12.81
N LYS A 231 -18.75 -3.02 -13.97
CA LYS A 231 -19.59 -1.92 -14.43
C LYS A 231 -19.60 -0.71 -13.49
N ALA A 232 -18.54 -0.43 -12.74
CA ALA A 232 -18.43 0.83 -12.02
C ALA A 232 -18.29 2.01 -12.99
N ALA A 233 -18.61 3.22 -12.53
CA ALA A 233 -18.44 4.46 -13.29
C ALA A 233 -17.25 5.30 -12.81
N CYS A 234 -16.86 5.18 -11.54
CA CYS A 234 -15.91 6.10 -10.94
C CYS A 234 -15.10 5.45 -9.81
N LEU A 235 -13.86 5.88 -9.69
CA LEU A 235 -12.96 5.67 -8.57
C LEU A 235 -12.68 7.02 -7.90
N ALA A 236 -13.13 7.22 -6.67
CA ALA A 236 -12.75 8.37 -5.86
C ALA A 236 -11.74 7.94 -4.79
N VAL A 237 -10.63 8.66 -4.69
CA VAL A 237 -9.51 8.35 -3.81
C VAL A 237 -9.05 9.56 -3.03
N GLU A 238 -8.48 9.36 -1.85
CA GLU A 238 -8.05 10.49 -1.00
C GLU A 238 -6.78 11.13 -1.59
N LYS A 239 -6.87 12.44 -1.87
CA LYS A 239 -5.76 13.22 -2.44
C LYS A 239 -4.54 13.21 -1.52
N GLY A 240 -3.35 13.10 -2.09
CA GLY A 240 -2.09 13.11 -1.35
C GLY A 240 -1.85 11.93 -0.41
N ARG A 241 -2.81 10.98 -0.28
CA ARG A 241 -2.70 9.81 0.60
C ARG A 241 -2.86 8.49 -0.13
N THR A 242 -3.57 8.47 -1.25
CA THR A 242 -3.65 7.28 -2.12
C THR A 242 -2.59 7.33 -3.20
N LEU A 243 -1.85 6.24 -3.35
CA LEU A 243 -0.88 6.06 -4.42
C LEU A 243 -1.52 5.40 -5.64
N ILE A 244 -1.32 5.99 -6.81
CA ILE A 244 -1.72 5.43 -8.10
C ILE A 244 -0.50 4.79 -8.75
N ILE A 245 -0.46 3.45 -8.77
CA ILE A 245 0.61 2.67 -9.39
C ILE A 245 0.65 2.99 -10.87
N ASP A 246 1.84 3.32 -11.40
CA ASP A 246 2.02 3.68 -12.81
C ASP A 246 0.99 4.75 -13.25
N LYS A 247 0.83 5.81 -12.43
CA LYS A 247 -0.20 6.85 -12.55
C LYS A 247 -0.55 7.29 -13.99
N PRO A 248 0.41 7.66 -14.86
CA PRO A 248 0.07 8.06 -16.23
C PRO A 248 -0.66 6.97 -17.02
N ASP A 249 -0.19 5.72 -16.93
CA ASP A 249 -0.76 4.57 -17.64
C ASP A 249 -2.10 4.17 -17.03
N THR A 250 -2.22 4.22 -15.70
CA THR A 250 -3.49 3.94 -15.00
C THR A 250 -4.57 4.94 -15.37
N LEU A 251 -4.25 6.24 -15.43
CA LEU A 251 -5.20 7.28 -15.83
C LEU A 251 -5.58 7.16 -17.31
N ALA A 252 -4.62 6.87 -18.19
CA ALA A 252 -4.89 6.62 -19.61
C ALA A 252 -5.79 5.38 -19.81
N LEU A 253 -5.57 4.32 -19.03
CA LEU A 253 -6.43 3.14 -19.03
C LEU A 253 -7.84 3.46 -18.52
N ALA A 254 -7.94 4.25 -17.45
CA ALA A 254 -9.23 4.69 -16.91
C ALA A 254 -10.03 5.47 -17.96
N ASP A 255 -9.39 6.40 -18.67
CA ASP A 255 -10.00 7.13 -19.79
C ASP A 255 -10.45 6.21 -20.92
N LYS A 256 -9.59 5.27 -21.34
CA LYS A 256 -9.93 4.28 -22.37
C LYS A 256 -11.15 3.43 -21.98
N LEU A 257 -11.28 3.09 -20.71
CA LEU A 257 -12.35 2.26 -20.19
C LEU A 257 -13.59 3.07 -19.75
N GLY A 258 -13.53 4.40 -19.81
CA GLY A 258 -14.61 5.30 -19.40
C GLY A 258 -14.87 5.27 -17.89
N ILE A 259 -13.83 5.10 -17.08
CA ILE A 259 -13.88 5.19 -15.62
C ILE A 259 -13.34 6.55 -15.22
N ALA A 260 -14.14 7.36 -14.53
CA ALA A 260 -13.65 8.61 -13.96
C ALA A 260 -12.75 8.32 -12.73
N VAL A 261 -11.64 9.04 -12.60
CA VAL A 261 -10.80 8.99 -11.39
C VAL A 261 -10.76 10.38 -10.76
N VAL A 262 -11.13 10.46 -9.49
CA VAL A 262 -11.28 11.72 -8.76
C VAL A 262 -10.48 11.66 -7.46
N GLY A 263 -9.67 12.68 -7.19
CA GLY A 263 -9.09 12.90 -5.87
C GLY A 263 -9.94 13.83 -5.03
N VAL A 264 -10.29 13.38 -3.82
CA VAL A 264 -11.09 14.12 -2.85
C VAL A 264 -10.21 14.56 -1.69
#